data_AF-A0A5B8Z3S2-F1
#
_entry.id   AF-A0A5B8Z3S2-F1
#
_cell.length_a   1.000
_cell.length_b   1.000
_cell.length_c   1.000
_cell.angle_alpha   90.00
_cell.angle_beta   90.00
_cell.angle_gamma   90.00
#
_symmetry.space_group_name_H-M   'P 1'
#
loop_
_entity.id
_entity.type
_entity.pdbx_description
1 polymer ?
#
loop_
_entity_poly.entity_id
_entity_poly.type
_entity_poly.pdbx_seq_one_letter_code
_entity_poly.pdbx_strand_id
1 'polypeptide(L)'
;MTIHLISYRPIIHNKKGSNVAQSNSIPNYVDNSIRREPDFEKSFPGISSLCRNGQVAPHLKVGDTVVYMRINGRNYQTLKEHNRCLVAVMEVIHVFQDHKIAAACYQQSGIVTPYNCINKNNPPLDSQYTAMDSKEVRYAEAEYIKRSRQNSQYVVCKPFAGYPELSSPSYLFDKDLNPILMPKKKLFLRGRRKIPQKN
;
A
#
# COMPACT_ATOMS: atom_id res chain seq x y z
N MET A 1 -10.80 -9.19 -12.22
CA MET A 1 -10.73 -7.98 -11.38
C MET A 1 -11.00 -8.36 -9.94
N THR A 2 -9.98 -8.23 -9.09
CA THR A 2 -10.04 -8.44 -7.64
C THR A 2 -9.74 -7.12 -6.93
N ILE A 3 -10.35 -6.87 -5.77
CA ILE A 3 -10.02 -5.72 -4.92
C ILE A 3 -9.12 -6.21 -3.78
N HIS A 4 -7.94 -5.60 -3.66
CA HIS A 4 -6.95 -5.89 -2.62
C HIS A 4 -6.90 -4.75 -1.61
N LEU A 5 -7.16 -5.07 -0.35
CA LEU A 5 -7.08 -4.11 0.76
C LEU A 5 -5.71 -4.20 1.42
N ILE A 6 -4.96 -3.10 1.39
CA ILE A 6 -3.58 -3.05 1.84
C ILE A 6 -3.42 -2.04 2.96
N SER A 7 -2.87 -2.50 4.09
CA SER A 7 -2.70 -1.67 5.28
C SER A 7 -1.24 -1.28 5.52
N TYR A 8 -0.89 0.00 5.55
CA TYR A 8 0.51 0.46 5.72
C TYR A 8 0.66 1.48 6.87
N ARG A 9 1.90 1.89 7.15
CA ARG A 9 2.24 2.86 8.21
C ARG A 9 2.77 4.14 7.55
N PRO A 10 2.05 5.28 7.64
CA PRO A 10 2.51 6.53 7.06
C PRO A 10 3.73 7.08 7.81
N ILE A 11 4.45 8.04 7.22
CA ILE A 11 5.62 8.69 7.85
C ILE A 11 5.26 9.30 9.21
N ILE A 12 4.07 9.87 9.36
CA ILE A 12 3.61 10.42 10.64
C ILE A 12 3.23 9.38 11.71
N HIS A 13 3.39 8.07 11.43
CA HIS A 13 3.03 6.99 12.36
C HIS A 13 3.69 7.10 13.74
N ASN A 14 4.87 7.72 13.83
CA ASN A 14 5.59 7.97 15.07
C ASN A 14 6.15 9.40 15.11
N LYS A 15 6.56 9.86 16.31
CA LYS A 15 7.05 11.23 16.53
C LYS A 15 8.26 11.59 15.65
N LYS A 16 9.20 10.65 15.45
CA LYS A 16 10.38 10.88 14.61
C LYS A 16 9.98 11.16 13.16
N GLY A 17 9.11 10.33 12.60
CA GLY A 17 8.59 10.52 11.25
C GLY A 17 7.70 11.76 11.12
N SER A 18 6.90 12.11 12.13
CA SER A 18 6.19 13.40 12.16
C SER A 18 7.12 14.60 12.08
N ASN A 19 8.20 14.61 12.85
CA ASN A 19 9.20 15.68 12.81
C ASN A 19 9.87 15.75 11.44
N VAL A 20 10.27 14.60 10.89
CA VAL A 20 10.88 14.52 9.55
C VAL A 20 9.93 15.06 8.49
N ALA A 21 8.65 14.70 8.56
CA ALA A 21 7.65 15.15 7.61
C ALA A 21 7.49 16.67 7.65
N GLN A 22 7.40 17.24 8.85
CA GLN A 22 7.32 18.68 9.05
C GLN A 22 8.57 19.42 8.57
N SER A 23 9.76 18.96 8.95
CA SER A 23 11.03 19.64 8.61
C SER A 23 11.36 19.61 7.12
N ASN A 24 10.85 18.62 6.37
CA ASN A 24 11.16 18.45 4.95
C ASN A 24 9.94 18.69 4.04
N SER A 25 8.83 19.23 4.57
CA SER A 25 7.58 19.44 3.82
C SER A 25 7.07 18.17 3.10
N ILE A 26 7.25 17.00 3.72
CA ILE A 26 6.79 15.72 3.16
C ILE A 26 5.31 15.54 3.52
N PRO A 27 4.45 15.12 2.57
CA PRO A 27 3.05 14.86 2.87
C PRO A 27 2.88 13.80 3.97
N ASN A 28 1.92 14.04 4.85
CA ASN A 28 1.75 13.26 6.07
C ASN A 28 1.58 11.75 5.79
N TYR A 29 0.84 11.39 4.74
CA TYR A 29 0.46 10.00 4.50
C TYR A 29 1.34 9.28 3.48
N VAL A 30 2.55 9.77 3.18
CA VAL A 30 3.52 8.94 2.44
C VAL A 30 3.99 7.77 3.29
N ASP A 31 4.47 6.70 2.66
CA ASP A 31 5.07 5.56 3.38
C ASP A 31 6.33 5.98 4.17
N ASN A 32 6.56 5.34 5.31
CA ASN A 32 7.63 5.74 6.23
C ASN A 32 9.00 5.16 5.90
N SER A 33 9.09 4.21 4.95
CA SER A 33 10.33 3.49 4.66
C SER A 33 11.26 4.28 3.74
N ILE A 34 12.52 3.83 3.68
CA ILE A 34 13.52 4.34 2.73
C ILE A 34 13.23 3.98 1.26
N ARG A 35 12.29 3.04 1.05
CA ARG A 35 11.85 2.49 -0.24
C ARG A 35 10.34 2.60 -0.30
N ARG A 36 9.82 3.84 -0.23
CA ARG A 36 8.39 4.15 -0.04
C ARG A 36 7.48 3.22 -0.85
N GLU A 37 6.56 2.53 -0.16
CA GLU A 37 5.69 1.54 -0.78
C GLU A 37 4.20 1.70 -0.42
N PRO A 38 3.36 2.11 -1.39
CA PRO A 38 3.69 2.61 -2.71
C PRO A 38 4.30 3.99 -2.60
N ASP A 39 5.09 4.35 -3.61
CA ASP A 39 5.64 5.68 -3.72
C ASP A 39 4.59 6.64 -4.28
N PHE A 40 3.68 7.11 -3.42
CA PHE A 40 2.55 7.97 -3.78
C PHE A 40 2.95 9.33 -4.37
N GLU A 41 4.23 9.68 -4.32
CA GLU A 41 4.76 10.91 -4.93
C GLU A 41 5.07 10.74 -6.42
N LYS A 42 4.95 9.52 -6.96
CA LYS A 42 5.13 9.26 -8.40
C LYS A 42 3.77 9.11 -9.08
N SER A 43 3.68 9.58 -10.31
CA SER A 43 2.45 9.49 -11.13
C SER A 43 2.01 8.04 -11.39
N PHE A 44 2.98 7.13 -11.44
CA PHE A 44 2.78 5.69 -11.58
C PHE A 44 3.47 4.99 -10.42
N PRO A 45 2.83 4.94 -9.23
CA PRO A 45 3.41 4.29 -8.07
C PRO A 45 3.52 2.78 -8.32
N GLY A 46 4.57 2.16 -7.79
CA GLY A 46 4.71 0.72 -7.85
C GLY A 46 4.48 0.02 -6.51
N ILE A 47 4.19 -1.27 -6.59
CA ILE A 47 4.05 -2.19 -5.47
C ILE A 47 5.03 -3.32 -5.70
N SER A 48 5.79 -3.66 -4.67
CA SER A 48 6.78 -4.73 -4.73
C SER A 48 6.62 -5.68 -3.54
N SER A 49 7.57 -6.59 -3.37
CA SER A 49 7.59 -7.53 -2.25
C SER A 49 8.50 -7.10 -1.10
N LEU A 50 9.01 -5.87 -1.12
CA LEU A 50 10.01 -5.39 -0.16
C LEU A 50 9.49 -5.40 1.29
N CYS A 51 8.30 -4.84 1.53
CA CYS A 51 7.79 -4.67 2.90
C CYS A 51 7.06 -5.91 3.44
N ARG A 52 6.41 -6.70 2.58
CA ARG A 52 5.57 -7.84 2.99
C ARG A 52 6.00 -9.19 2.41
N ASN A 53 7.27 -9.32 2.02
CA ASN A 53 7.92 -10.57 1.61
C ASN A 53 7.04 -11.50 0.75
N GLY A 54 6.46 -10.96 -0.32
CA GLY A 54 5.66 -11.73 -1.28
C GLY A 54 4.18 -11.89 -0.96
N GLN A 55 3.67 -11.30 0.12
CA GLN A 55 2.23 -11.40 0.47
C GLN A 55 1.30 -10.61 -0.44
N VAL A 56 1.83 -9.65 -1.22
CA VAL A 56 1.01 -8.74 -2.04
C VAL A 56 1.40 -8.85 -3.50
N ALA A 57 2.56 -8.30 -3.88
CA ALA A 57 2.92 -8.14 -5.28
C ALA A 57 2.76 -9.41 -6.12
N PRO A 58 3.20 -10.61 -5.68
CA PRO A 58 3.05 -11.87 -6.44
C PRO A 58 1.61 -12.28 -6.75
N HIS A 59 0.62 -11.76 -6.02
CA HIS A 59 -0.78 -12.11 -6.19
C HIS A 59 -1.57 -11.09 -7.03
N LEU A 60 -0.96 -9.94 -7.34
CA LEU A 60 -1.60 -8.89 -8.14
C LEU A 60 -1.56 -9.23 -9.62
N LYS A 61 -2.65 -8.93 -10.32
CA LYS A 61 -2.79 -9.08 -11.78
C LYS A 61 -3.22 -7.76 -12.40
N VAL A 62 -2.92 -7.58 -13.69
CA VAL A 62 -3.42 -6.44 -14.47
C VAL A 62 -4.95 -6.38 -14.37
N GLY A 63 -5.47 -5.17 -14.13
CA GLY A 63 -6.90 -4.90 -13.91
C GLY A 63 -7.40 -5.19 -12.49
N ASP A 64 -6.54 -5.58 -11.55
CA ASP A 64 -6.89 -5.58 -10.13
C ASP A 64 -6.94 -4.16 -9.57
N THR A 65 -7.79 -3.94 -8.58
CA THR A 65 -7.85 -2.69 -7.82
C THR A 65 -7.13 -2.86 -6.49
N VAL A 66 -6.28 -1.90 -6.14
CA VAL A 66 -5.55 -1.88 -4.88
C VAL A 66 -5.97 -0.66 -4.07
N VAL A 67 -6.38 -0.91 -2.83
CA VAL A 67 -6.84 0.12 -1.90
C VAL A 67 -5.86 0.19 -0.73
N TYR A 68 -5.16 1.31 -0.60
CA TYR A 68 -4.27 1.56 0.53
C TYR A 68 -4.99 2.30 1.64
N MET A 69 -4.90 1.70 2.83
CA MET A 69 -5.40 2.26 4.07
C MET A 69 -4.27 2.35 5.08
N ARG A 70 -4.21 3.42 5.86
CA ARG A 70 -3.31 3.42 7.02
C ARG A 70 -3.90 2.59 8.16
N ILE A 71 -3.03 1.95 8.94
CA ILE A 71 -3.41 1.40 10.25
C ILE A 71 -3.30 2.47 11.34
N ASN A 72 -4.09 2.29 12.40
CA ASN A 72 -3.98 3.11 13.60
C ASN A 72 -2.56 3.07 14.19
N GLY A 73 -1.98 4.25 14.40
CA GLY A 73 -0.79 4.42 15.23
C GLY A 73 -1.17 4.72 16.69
N ARG A 74 -0.27 4.43 17.63
CA ARG A 74 -0.48 4.69 19.08
C ARG A 74 -0.78 6.17 19.38
N ASN A 75 -0.36 7.09 18.51
CA ASN A 75 -0.50 8.53 18.71
C ASN A 75 -1.79 9.13 18.12
N TYR A 76 -2.70 8.32 17.55
CA TYR A 76 -3.96 8.80 16.94
C TYR A 76 -5.20 8.51 17.80
N GLN A 77 -5.00 8.33 19.10
CA GLN A 77 -6.06 8.05 20.08
C GLN A 77 -7.02 9.24 20.33
N THR A 78 -6.99 10.29 19.50
CA THR A 78 -7.96 11.38 19.60
C THR A 78 -9.38 10.91 19.30
N LEU A 79 -9.53 9.84 18.51
CA LEU A 79 -10.80 9.18 18.26
C LEU A 79 -10.94 7.98 19.21
N LYS A 80 -12.07 7.91 19.92
CA LYS A 80 -12.42 6.80 20.83
C LYS A 80 -12.66 5.46 20.11
N GLU A 81 -12.69 5.46 18.79
CA GLU A 81 -13.00 4.29 17.95
C GLU A 81 -11.82 3.88 17.08
N HIS A 82 -11.70 2.56 16.84
CA HIS A 82 -10.79 2.02 15.85
C HIS A 82 -11.12 2.61 14.48
N ASN A 83 -10.13 3.23 13.86
CA ASN A 83 -10.28 3.84 12.56
C ASN A 83 -9.11 3.44 11.65
N ARG A 84 -9.37 3.50 10.36
CA ARG A 84 -8.37 3.51 9.29
C ARG A 84 -8.60 4.79 8.50
N CYS A 85 -7.70 5.12 7.58
CA CYS A 85 -8.00 6.18 6.60
C CYS A 85 -7.78 5.64 5.21
N LEU A 86 -8.67 5.98 4.28
CA LEU A 86 -8.53 5.68 2.87
C LEU A 86 -7.53 6.65 2.26
N VAL A 87 -6.36 6.15 1.83
CA VAL A 87 -5.28 7.00 1.32
C VAL A 87 -5.18 6.94 -0.18
N ALA A 88 -5.28 5.75 -0.76
CA ALA A 88 -5.19 5.61 -2.21
C ALA A 88 -6.09 4.49 -2.73
N VAL A 89 -6.63 4.70 -3.93
CA VAL A 89 -7.26 3.68 -4.76
C VAL A 89 -6.53 3.70 -6.09
N MET A 90 -6.05 2.55 -6.54
CA MET A 90 -5.22 2.43 -7.74
C MET A 90 -5.59 1.19 -8.54
N GLU A 91 -5.43 1.25 -9.86
CA GLU A 91 -5.55 0.11 -10.76
C GLU A 91 -4.16 -0.45 -11.08
N VAL A 92 -4.02 -1.77 -11.09
CA VAL A 92 -2.81 -2.45 -11.57
C VAL A 92 -2.79 -2.40 -13.10
N ILE A 93 -1.84 -1.67 -13.68
CA ILE A 93 -1.74 -1.49 -15.14
C ILE A 93 -0.64 -2.34 -15.76
N HIS A 94 0.42 -2.66 -15.02
CA HIS A 94 1.47 -3.58 -15.46
C HIS A 94 1.97 -4.47 -14.33
N VAL A 95 2.37 -5.68 -14.70
CA VAL A 95 3.07 -6.63 -13.84
C VAL A 95 4.34 -7.04 -14.55
N PHE A 96 5.49 -6.76 -13.94
CA PHE A 96 6.81 -7.11 -14.45
C PHE A 96 7.39 -8.27 -13.66
N GLN A 97 8.17 -9.11 -14.35
CA GLN A 97 8.85 -10.25 -13.75
C GLN A 97 9.87 -9.82 -12.68
N ASP A 98 10.54 -8.68 -12.90
CA ASP A 98 11.53 -8.17 -11.98
C ASP A 98 11.61 -6.62 -11.96
N HIS A 99 12.34 -6.11 -10.97
CA HIS A 99 12.61 -4.68 -10.80
C HIS A 99 13.47 -4.08 -11.93
N LYS A 100 14.33 -4.88 -12.60
CA LYS A 100 15.20 -4.41 -13.67
C LYS A 100 14.38 -4.05 -14.91
N ILE A 101 13.45 -4.91 -15.29
CA ILE A 101 12.53 -4.69 -16.41
C ILE A 101 11.60 -3.50 -16.10
N ALA A 102 11.05 -3.44 -14.90
CA ALA A 102 10.21 -2.31 -14.48
C ALA A 102 10.97 -0.97 -14.53
N ALA A 103 12.20 -0.93 -14.01
CA ALA A 103 13.04 0.27 -14.03
C ALA A 103 13.36 0.71 -15.47
N ALA A 104 13.67 -0.22 -16.38
CA ALA A 104 13.89 0.09 -17.78
C ALA A 104 12.63 0.69 -18.43
N CYS A 105 11.44 0.16 -18.12
CA CYS A 105 10.17 0.69 -18.62
C CYS A 105 9.92 2.14 -18.15
N TYR A 106 10.14 2.44 -16.86
CA TYR A 106 10.05 3.80 -16.35
C TYR A 106 11.02 4.75 -17.09
N GLN A 107 12.28 4.34 -17.23
CA GLN A 107 13.32 5.14 -17.89
C GLN A 107 12.99 5.42 -19.36
N GLN A 108 12.59 4.39 -20.11
CA GLN A 108 12.20 4.52 -21.53
C GLN A 108 10.98 5.43 -21.71
N SER A 109 10.10 5.47 -20.73
CA SER A 109 8.90 6.32 -20.73
C SER A 109 9.16 7.74 -20.22
N GLY A 110 10.40 8.08 -19.84
CA GLY A 110 10.74 9.39 -19.26
C GLY A 110 10.11 9.62 -17.88
N ILE A 111 9.68 8.56 -17.19
CA ILE A 111 9.03 8.63 -15.88
C ILE A 111 10.06 8.37 -14.79
N VAL A 112 10.03 9.19 -13.73
CA VAL A 112 10.88 8.98 -12.55
C VAL A 112 10.54 7.64 -11.89
N THR A 113 11.54 6.78 -11.77
CA THR A 113 11.40 5.47 -11.15
C THR A 113 11.01 5.61 -9.67
N PRO A 114 9.95 4.92 -9.19
CA PRO A 114 9.59 4.88 -7.77
C PRO A 114 10.71 4.35 -6.87
N TYR A 115 10.83 4.86 -5.65
CA TYR A 115 11.89 4.47 -4.73
C TYR A 115 11.88 2.97 -4.42
N ASN A 116 10.72 2.31 -4.37
CA ASN A 116 10.63 0.87 -4.14
C ASN A 116 11.00 0.00 -5.35
N CYS A 117 11.29 0.59 -6.51
CA CYS A 117 11.84 -0.14 -7.66
C CYS A 117 13.37 -0.22 -7.55
N ILE A 118 13.89 -1.29 -6.94
CA ILE A 118 15.33 -1.48 -6.75
C ILE A 118 16.07 -1.54 -8.09
N ASN A 119 16.91 -0.53 -8.32
CA ASN A 119 17.82 -0.43 -9.44
C ASN A 119 19.10 0.28 -9.00
N LYS A 120 20.24 0.00 -9.66
CA LYS A 120 21.54 0.62 -9.34
C LYS A 120 21.50 2.15 -9.40
N ASN A 121 20.68 2.70 -10.31
CA ASN A 121 20.54 4.14 -10.51
C ASN A 121 19.38 4.74 -9.72
N ASN A 122 18.79 3.98 -8.79
CA ASN A 122 17.68 4.42 -7.95
C ASN A 122 18.02 4.14 -6.48
N PRO A 123 18.82 5.00 -5.82
CA PRO A 123 19.21 4.81 -4.42
C PRO A 123 18.00 4.93 -3.48
N PRO A 124 18.09 4.37 -2.25
CA PRO A 124 17.07 4.60 -1.23
C PRO A 124 17.08 6.07 -0.78
N LEU A 125 16.03 6.48 -0.07
CA LEU A 125 16.00 7.76 0.62
C LEU A 125 17.05 7.82 1.75
N ASP A 126 17.65 9.00 1.92
CA ASP A 126 18.53 9.30 3.05
C ASP A 126 17.77 9.32 4.37
N SER A 127 18.49 9.12 5.48
CA SER A 127 17.94 9.10 6.84
C SER A 127 17.19 10.39 7.23
N GLN A 128 17.51 11.53 6.59
CA GLN A 128 16.80 12.79 6.81
C GLN A 128 15.37 12.83 6.22
N TYR A 129 15.01 11.87 5.35
CA TYR A 129 13.70 11.80 4.67
C TYR A 129 12.84 10.59 5.11
N THR A 130 13.27 9.88 6.16
CA THR A 130 12.59 8.70 6.71
C THR A 130 12.58 8.74 8.24
N ALA A 131 11.79 7.87 8.87
CA ALA A 131 11.82 7.67 10.32
C ALA A 131 13.01 6.79 10.79
N MET A 132 13.94 6.41 9.91
CA MET A 132 15.09 5.56 10.19
C MET A 132 16.39 6.37 10.36
N ASP A 133 17.28 5.97 11.26
CA ASP A 133 18.64 6.51 11.34
C ASP A 133 19.57 5.90 10.27
N SER A 134 20.77 6.45 10.10
CA SER A 134 21.69 6.01 9.02
C SER A 134 22.16 4.55 9.14
N LYS A 135 22.14 3.95 10.33
CA LYS A 135 22.44 2.52 10.51
C LYS A 135 21.24 1.68 10.12
N GLU A 136 20.04 2.08 10.55
CA GLU A 136 18.77 1.45 10.17
C GLU A 136 18.55 1.49 8.66
N VAL A 137 18.84 2.62 7.99
CA VAL A 137 18.75 2.75 6.52
C VAL A 137 19.63 1.72 5.82
N ARG A 138 20.90 1.59 6.21
CA ARG A 138 21.82 0.63 5.57
C ARG A 138 21.35 -0.81 5.74
N TYR A 139 20.88 -1.15 6.93
CA TYR A 139 20.36 -2.49 7.22
C TYR A 139 19.07 -2.78 6.43
N ALA A 140 18.12 -1.84 6.43
CA ALA A 140 16.86 -1.95 5.70
C ALA A 140 17.11 -2.11 4.20
N GLU A 141 18.04 -1.35 3.63
CA GLU A 141 18.36 -1.42 2.20
C GLU A 141 18.93 -2.79 1.82
N ALA A 142 19.85 -3.33 2.60
CA ALA A 142 20.41 -4.65 2.35
C ALA A 142 19.32 -5.75 2.37
N GLU A 143 18.40 -5.67 3.34
CA GLU A 143 17.26 -6.58 3.43
C GLU A 143 16.28 -6.42 2.26
N TYR A 144 16.02 -5.19 1.82
CA TYR A 144 15.17 -4.93 0.66
C TYR A 144 15.79 -5.48 -0.63
N ILE A 145 17.09 -5.27 -0.87
CA ILE A 145 17.80 -5.86 -2.01
C ILE A 145 17.72 -7.39 -1.97
N LYS A 146 17.82 -8.01 -0.80
CA LYS A 146 17.65 -9.45 -0.66
C LYS A 146 16.24 -9.89 -1.03
N ARG A 147 15.21 -9.21 -0.50
CA ARG A 147 13.80 -9.54 -0.76
C ARG A 147 13.40 -9.33 -2.22
N SER A 148 13.94 -8.32 -2.89
CA SER A 148 13.70 -8.11 -4.33
C SER A 148 14.27 -9.23 -5.20
N ARG A 149 15.21 -10.03 -4.69
CA ARG A 149 15.73 -11.21 -5.38
C ARG A 149 14.89 -12.45 -5.09
N GLN A 150 14.35 -12.56 -3.87
CA GLN A 150 13.50 -13.68 -3.46
C GLN A 150 12.10 -13.60 -4.07
N ASN A 151 11.55 -12.40 -4.17
CA ASN A 151 10.24 -12.10 -4.72
C ASN A 151 10.38 -10.94 -5.72
N SER A 152 10.80 -11.25 -6.94
CA SER A 152 11.23 -10.25 -7.92
C SER A 152 10.10 -9.44 -8.53
N GLN A 153 8.87 -9.98 -8.54
CA GLN A 153 7.73 -9.36 -9.21
C GLN A 153 7.52 -7.92 -8.76
N TYR A 154 7.40 -7.03 -9.74
CA TYR A 154 7.16 -5.61 -9.55
C TYR A 154 5.88 -5.19 -10.29
N VAL A 155 5.02 -4.45 -9.61
CA VAL A 155 3.70 -4.08 -10.10
C VAL A 155 3.63 -2.57 -10.26
N VAL A 156 3.17 -2.08 -11.41
CA VAL A 156 2.94 -0.66 -11.66
C VAL A 156 1.46 -0.38 -11.60
N CYS A 157 1.11 0.67 -10.87
CA CYS A 157 -0.27 1.07 -10.66
C CYS A 157 -0.53 2.47 -11.26
N LYS A 158 -1.80 2.71 -11.56
CA LYS A 158 -2.33 4.02 -11.93
C LYS A 158 -3.33 4.47 -10.86
N PRO A 159 -3.14 5.62 -10.21
CA PRO A 159 -4.11 6.14 -9.25
C PRO A 159 -5.45 6.48 -9.91
N PHE A 160 -6.55 6.27 -9.18
CA PHE A 160 -7.87 6.79 -9.55
C PHE A 160 -7.93 8.30 -9.28
N ALA A 161 -8.80 9.01 -10.02
CA ALA A 161 -9.02 10.44 -9.81
C ALA A 161 -9.44 10.72 -8.35
N GLY A 162 -8.85 11.77 -7.76
CA GLY A 162 -9.05 12.12 -6.34
C GLY A 162 -8.17 11.33 -5.37
N TYR A 163 -7.27 10.46 -5.86
CA TYR A 163 -6.30 9.73 -5.05
C TYR A 163 -4.89 9.83 -5.66
N PRO A 164 -3.82 9.69 -4.86
CA PRO A 164 -3.81 9.54 -3.39
C PRO A 164 -4.18 10.85 -2.66
N GLU A 165 -4.83 10.74 -1.50
CA GLU A 165 -5.10 11.86 -0.58
C GLU A 165 -4.10 11.82 0.58
N LEU A 166 -3.07 12.66 0.50
CA LEU A 166 -1.90 12.63 1.39
C LEU A 166 -1.88 13.70 2.48
N SER A 167 -2.93 14.51 2.58
CA SER A 167 -3.05 15.61 3.53
C SER A 167 -4.10 15.32 4.59
N SER A 168 -5.31 14.96 4.16
CA SER A 168 -6.48 14.76 5.03
C SER A 168 -7.38 13.63 4.51
N PRO A 169 -6.90 12.38 4.50
CA PRO A 169 -7.65 11.24 4.02
C PRO A 169 -8.89 10.97 4.87
N SER A 170 -9.97 10.52 4.23
CA SER A 170 -11.21 10.18 4.90
C SER A 170 -11.02 9.01 5.86
N TYR A 171 -11.61 9.12 7.06
CA TYR A 171 -11.64 8.03 8.02
C TYR A 171 -12.59 6.92 7.55
N LEU A 172 -12.18 5.68 7.79
CA LEU A 172 -12.95 4.47 7.62
C LEU A 172 -13.12 3.81 8.98
N PHE A 173 -14.35 3.51 9.36
CA PHE A 173 -14.71 2.82 10.59
C PHE A 173 -15.16 1.39 10.27
N ASP A 174 -15.32 0.56 11.30
CA ASP A 174 -15.74 -0.83 11.13
C ASP A 174 -17.09 -0.93 10.40
N LYS A 175 -18.02 0.00 10.63
CA LYS A 175 -19.31 0.07 9.90
C LYS A 175 -19.14 0.22 8.38
N ASP A 176 -18.07 0.89 7.94
CA ASP A 176 -17.79 1.14 6.52
C ASP A 176 -17.09 -0.07 5.90
N LEU A 177 -16.28 -0.79 6.68
CA LEU A 177 -15.50 -1.95 6.22
C LEU A 177 -16.29 -3.26 6.29
N ASN A 178 -17.19 -3.43 7.26
CA ASN A 178 -17.94 -4.67 7.49
C ASN A 178 -18.70 -5.18 6.24
N PRO A 179 -19.37 -4.32 5.44
CA PRO A 179 -20.03 -4.76 4.22
C PRO A 179 -19.07 -5.30 3.15
N ILE A 180 -17.81 -4.88 3.19
CA ILE A 180 -16.75 -5.25 2.23
C ILE A 180 -16.00 -6.50 2.71
N LEU A 181 -15.72 -6.58 4.01
CA LEU A 181 -14.92 -7.64 4.64
C LEU A 181 -15.73 -8.89 4.97
N MET A 182 -17.02 -8.75 5.28
CA MET A 182 -17.86 -9.91 5.58
C MET A 182 -18.44 -10.48 4.29
N PRO A 183 -18.16 -11.76 3.95
CA PRO A 183 -18.88 -12.40 2.86
C PRO A 183 -20.37 -12.35 3.19
N LYS A 184 -21.19 -11.89 2.23
CA LYS A 184 -22.66 -11.93 2.35
C LYS A 184 -23.03 -13.32 2.88
N LYS A 185 -23.55 -13.40 4.12
CA LYS A 185 -24.17 -14.63 4.60
C LYS A 185 -25.15 -15.04 3.50
N LYS A 186 -24.95 -16.20 2.88
CA LYS A 186 -25.94 -16.78 1.98
C LYS A 186 -27.24 -16.76 2.76
N LEU A 187 -28.16 -15.91 2.34
CA LEU A 187 -29.52 -15.89 2.87
C LEU A 187 -30.11 -17.23 2.41
N PHE A 188 -29.93 -18.28 3.22
CA PHE A 188 -30.72 -19.49 3.07
C PHE A 188 -32.15 -19.06 3.37
N LEU A 189 -32.88 -18.67 2.33
CA LEU A 189 -34.33 -18.76 2.32
C LEU A 189 -34.63 -20.23 2.61
N ARG A 190 -34.87 -20.55 3.89
CA ARG A 190 -35.47 -21.82 4.28
C ARG A 190 -36.84 -21.83 3.59
N GLY A 191 -36.89 -22.43 2.41
CA GLY A 191 -38.14 -22.80 1.77
C GLY A 191 -38.95 -23.58 2.79
N ARG A 192 -40.12 -23.04 3.15
CA ARG A 192 -41.09 -23.74 3.99
C ARG A 192 -41.37 -25.09 3.32
N ARG A 193 -40.90 -26.19 3.92
CA ARG A 193 -41.36 -27.53 3.55
C ARG A 193 -42.87 -27.55 3.81
N LYS A 194 -43.65 -27.76 2.75
CA LYS A 194 -45.07 -28.10 2.86
C LYS A 194 -45.18 -29.35 3.73
N ILE A 195 -45.93 -29.25 4.83
CA ILE A 195 -46.34 -30.39 5.64
C ILE A 195 -47.37 -31.15 4.79
N PRO A 196 -47.21 -32.47 4.53
CA PRO A 196 -48.26 -33.22 3.87
C PRO A 196 -49.44 -33.39 4.83
N GLN A 197 -50.62 -32.96 4.40
CA GLN A 197 -51.88 -33.30 5.07
C GLN A 197 -52.06 -34.82 4.99
N LYS A 198 -52.23 -35.46 6.15
CA LYS A 198 -52.73 -36.83 6.22
C LYS A 198 -54.25 -36.77 6.09
N ASN A 199 -54.79 -37.50 5.11
CA ASN A 199 -56.17 -37.99 5.13
C ASN A 199 -56.25 -39.21 6.05
#